data_AF-A0A7C2S5P9-F1
#
_entry.id   AF-A0A7C2S5P9-F1
#
_cell.length_a   1.000
_cell.length_b   1.000
_cell.length_c   1.000
_cell.angle_alpha   90.00
_cell.angle_beta   90.00
_cell.angle_gamma   90.00
#
_symmetry.space_group_name_H-M   'P 1'
#
loop_
_entity.id
_entity.type
_entity.pdbx_description
1 polymer ?
#
loop_
_entity_poly.entity_id
_entity_poly.type
_entity_poly.pdbx_seq_one_letter_code
_entity_poly.pdbx_strand_id
1 'polypeptide(L)'
;MSLGLILGILLLSGCASRQLVPIPDGGSIDPQFRSATKSDRGVTIRVQASAWSGRPSDLSSYVTPFYLLVRNDTDKTLIFDYADMTILDENRVQYNSLPPETVLDTIKADLRPGLFFRPFFSFGFGYSRFYRPYGFGFNTFFYDPFYPGWYYPPAYYSARYDDIFTKAFVPGILQPNAKFEGFIYFKRIPTQVRYLTVEIGYDVEGELRRLSFPFAVETSSR
;
A
#
# COMPACT_ATOMS: atom_id res chain seq x y z
N MET A 1 29.05 4.85 52.07
CA MET A 1 27.67 4.46 51.75
C MET A 1 27.29 5.17 50.47
N SER A 2 27.24 4.39 49.39
CA SER A 2 27.39 4.83 48.00
C SER A 2 26.08 5.42 47.46
N LEU A 3 25.97 6.74 47.46
CA LEU A 3 24.84 7.50 46.90
C LEU A 3 25.06 7.89 45.42
N GLY A 4 25.92 7.17 44.70
CA GLY A 4 26.42 7.57 43.37
C GLY A 4 25.93 6.72 42.20
N LEU A 5 25.05 5.73 42.41
CA LEU A 5 24.77 4.68 41.41
C LEU A 5 23.28 4.49 41.11
N ILE A 6 22.48 5.56 41.13
CA ILE A 6 21.04 5.51 40.77
C ILE A 6 20.69 6.42 39.57
N LEU A 7 21.64 7.20 39.04
CA LEU A 7 21.40 8.13 37.92
C LEU A 7 21.97 7.63 36.58
N GLY A 8 21.84 6.33 36.29
CA GLY A 8 22.52 5.70 35.14
C GLY A 8 21.65 4.75 34.31
N ILE A 9 20.32 4.86 34.38
CA ILE A 9 19.41 4.11 33.50
C ILE A 9 18.52 5.13 32.80
N LEU A 10 19.12 5.97 31.96
CA LEU A 10 18.42 6.63 30.87
C LEU A 10 18.03 5.52 29.89
N LEU A 11 16.78 5.07 30.02
CA LEU A 11 16.10 4.19 29.08
C LEU A 11 16.21 4.78 27.67
N LEU A 12 17.21 4.33 26.91
CA LEU A 12 17.26 4.45 25.47
C LEU A 12 16.19 3.53 24.87
N SER A 13 14.91 3.85 25.09
CA SER A 13 13.82 3.27 24.32
C SER A 13 13.80 3.95 22.95
N GLY A 14 14.78 3.62 22.11
CA GLY A 14 14.75 3.99 20.71
C GLY A 14 13.51 3.37 20.06
N CYS A 15 12.63 4.18 19.48
CA CYS A 15 11.55 3.68 18.65
C CYS A 15 12.16 2.88 17.50
N ALA A 16 12.16 1.57 17.64
CA ALA A 16 12.66 0.67 16.63
C ALA A 16 11.67 0.70 15.45
N SER A 17 12.03 1.40 14.38
CA SER A 17 11.16 1.51 13.20
C SER A 17 11.33 0.27 12.32
N ARG A 18 10.22 -0.38 11.94
CA ARG A 18 10.25 -1.50 10.99
C ARG A 18 10.54 -0.96 9.59
N GLN A 19 11.46 -1.59 8.89
CA GLN A 19 11.84 -1.24 7.52
C GLN A 19 11.72 -2.47 6.63
N LEU A 20 11.25 -2.24 5.41
CA LEU A 20 11.19 -3.26 4.37
C LEU A 20 12.45 -3.13 3.50
N VAL A 21 13.23 -4.19 3.45
CA VAL A 21 14.51 -4.23 2.72
C VAL A 21 14.41 -5.27 1.61
N PRO A 22 14.63 -4.88 0.33
CA PRO A 22 14.54 -5.82 -0.78
C PRO A 22 15.60 -6.92 -0.68
N ILE A 23 15.24 -8.14 -1.08
CA ILE A 23 16.12 -9.31 -1.11
C ILE A 23 16.52 -9.60 -2.57
N PRO A 24 17.82 -9.84 -2.88
CA PRO A 24 18.26 -10.14 -4.23
C PRO A 24 17.60 -11.42 -4.77
N ASP A 25 16.96 -11.33 -5.94
CA ASP A 25 16.25 -12.45 -6.58
C ASP A 25 16.18 -12.28 -8.11
N GLY A 26 17.34 -12.19 -8.77
CA GLY A 26 17.42 -12.09 -10.24
C GLY A 26 17.06 -10.71 -10.82
N GLY A 27 17.04 -9.67 -9.99
CA GLY A 27 16.93 -8.25 -10.40
C GLY A 27 18.02 -7.39 -9.78
N SER A 28 17.99 -6.09 -10.02
CA SER A 28 18.89 -5.13 -9.35
C SER A 28 18.26 -4.58 -8.08
N ILE A 29 19.08 -4.32 -7.07
CA ILE A 29 18.67 -3.68 -5.82
C ILE A 29 19.41 -2.37 -5.66
N ASP A 30 18.69 -1.37 -5.22
CA ASP A 30 19.24 -0.11 -4.74
C ASP A 30 19.04 -0.05 -3.22
N PRO A 31 20.10 -0.30 -2.42
CA PRO A 31 20.02 -0.28 -0.96
C PRO A 31 19.71 1.12 -0.40
N GLN A 32 20.19 2.18 -1.07
CA GLN A 32 19.99 3.56 -0.63
C GLN A 32 18.51 3.94 -0.69
N PHE A 33 17.82 3.52 -1.75
CA PHE A 33 16.39 3.78 -1.91
C PHE A 33 15.49 2.66 -1.41
N ARG A 34 16.06 1.52 -0.96
CA ARG A 34 15.32 0.29 -0.63
C ARG A 34 14.37 -0.12 -1.75
N SER A 35 14.92 -0.16 -2.96
CA SER A 35 14.15 -0.53 -4.16
C SER A 35 14.71 -1.77 -4.83
N ALA A 36 13.84 -2.53 -5.46
CA ALA A 36 14.17 -3.66 -6.32
C ALA A 36 13.62 -3.40 -7.72
N THR A 37 14.42 -3.67 -8.75
CA THR A 37 14.04 -3.51 -10.15
C THR A 37 14.20 -4.85 -10.87
N LYS A 38 13.16 -5.25 -11.60
CA LYS A 38 13.16 -6.43 -12.46
C LYS A 38 12.70 -6.05 -13.86
N SER A 39 13.22 -6.75 -14.86
CA SER A 39 12.82 -6.59 -16.25
C SER A 39 12.42 -7.93 -16.84
N ASP A 40 11.33 -7.96 -17.59
CA ASP A 40 10.90 -9.12 -18.37
C ASP A 40 10.48 -8.64 -19.76
N ARG A 41 11.17 -9.13 -20.81
CA ARG A 41 10.83 -8.89 -22.23
C ARG A 41 10.50 -7.43 -22.59
N GLY A 42 11.30 -6.48 -22.08
CA GLY A 42 11.13 -5.05 -22.36
C GLY A 42 10.17 -4.32 -21.41
N VAL A 43 9.58 -5.01 -20.43
CA VAL A 43 8.83 -4.39 -19.33
C VAL A 43 9.74 -4.31 -18.10
N THR A 44 10.02 -3.10 -17.63
CA THR A 44 10.81 -2.87 -16.40
C THR A 44 9.90 -2.39 -15.28
N ILE A 45 9.93 -3.08 -14.15
CA ILE A 45 9.18 -2.71 -12.94
C ILE A 45 10.15 -2.49 -11.79
N ARG A 46 10.05 -1.33 -11.14
CA ARG A 46 10.74 -0.99 -9.90
C ARG A 46 9.73 -0.84 -8.77
N VAL A 47 9.97 -1.56 -7.68
CA VAL A 47 9.21 -1.49 -6.44
C VAL A 47 10.11 -0.89 -5.37
N GLN A 48 9.64 0.16 -4.69
CA GLN A 48 10.39 0.85 -3.66
C GLN A 48 9.58 0.91 -2.36
N ALA A 49 10.18 0.42 -1.28
CA ALA A 49 9.57 0.47 0.04
C ALA A 49 9.91 1.77 0.77
N SER A 50 9.02 2.20 1.67
CA SER A 50 9.24 3.37 2.54
C SER A 50 9.58 4.65 1.78
N ALA A 51 8.99 4.84 0.58
CA ALA A 51 9.18 6.01 -0.27
C ALA A 51 8.18 7.14 0.01
N TRP A 52 7.21 6.91 0.89
CA TRP A 52 6.14 7.86 1.17
C TRP A 52 6.67 9.14 1.83
N SER A 53 6.30 10.28 1.25
CA SER A 53 6.69 11.63 1.70
C SER A 53 5.50 12.61 1.72
N GLY A 54 4.27 12.10 1.60
CA GLY A 54 3.05 12.91 1.60
C GLY A 54 2.37 13.00 2.97
N ARG A 55 1.13 13.50 2.97
CA ARG A 55 0.26 13.57 4.16
C ARG A 55 -0.75 12.41 4.19
N PRO A 56 -0.90 11.70 5.33
CA PRO A 56 -0.17 11.91 6.59
C PRO A 56 1.27 11.39 6.51
N SER A 57 2.20 12.00 7.25
CA SER A 57 3.62 11.58 7.23
C SER A 57 3.85 10.17 7.76
N ASP A 58 2.96 9.69 8.62
CA ASP A 58 2.96 8.38 9.25
C ASP A 58 1.99 7.40 8.56
N LEU A 59 1.75 7.55 7.25
CA LEU A 59 0.87 6.67 6.48
C LEU A 59 1.15 5.17 6.71
N SER A 60 2.42 4.81 6.92
CA SER A 60 2.86 3.44 7.23
C SER A 60 2.32 2.86 8.54
N SER A 61 1.74 3.69 9.43
CA SER A 61 1.04 3.26 10.64
C SER A 61 -0.33 2.66 10.34
N TYR A 62 -0.92 2.99 9.17
CA TYR A 62 -2.27 2.61 8.77
C TYR A 62 -2.27 1.56 7.66
N VAL A 63 -1.33 1.68 6.71
CA VAL A 63 -1.21 0.83 5.52
C VAL A 63 0.25 0.53 5.23
N THR A 64 0.52 -0.32 4.25
CA THR A 64 1.87 -0.60 3.75
C THR A 64 2.00 -0.04 2.33
N PRO A 65 2.61 1.16 2.16
CA PRO A 65 2.77 1.77 0.85
C PRO A 65 4.03 1.28 0.14
N PHE A 66 3.91 0.99 -1.16
CA PHE A 66 5.03 0.79 -2.07
C PHE A 66 4.93 1.81 -3.20
N TYR A 67 6.05 2.42 -3.56
CA TYR A 67 6.14 3.20 -4.78
C TYR A 67 6.47 2.27 -5.95
N LEU A 68 5.65 2.33 -6.98
CA LEU A 68 5.77 1.54 -8.20
C LEU A 68 6.18 2.45 -9.34
N LEU A 69 7.19 2.05 -10.11
CA LEU A 69 7.52 2.63 -11.41
C LEU A 69 7.55 1.51 -12.44
N VAL A 70 6.75 1.65 -13.48
CA VAL A 70 6.67 0.74 -14.61
C VAL A 70 7.13 1.48 -15.86
N ARG A 71 8.00 0.83 -16.65
CA ARG A 71 8.38 1.28 -17.98
C ARG A 71 8.09 0.17 -18.98
N ASN A 72 7.37 0.52 -20.04
CA ASN A 72 7.05 -0.37 -21.13
C ASN A 72 7.89 0.03 -22.34
N ASP A 73 9.01 -0.65 -22.59
CA ASP A 73 9.84 -0.44 -23.78
C ASP A 73 9.42 -1.34 -24.95
N THR A 74 8.25 -1.96 -24.87
CA THR A 74 7.73 -2.83 -25.93
C THR A 74 6.88 -2.05 -26.92
N ASP A 75 6.52 -2.70 -28.02
CA ASP A 75 5.51 -2.25 -28.99
C ASP A 75 4.07 -2.63 -28.59
N LYS A 76 3.91 -3.32 -27.46
CA LYS A 76 2.62 -3.83 -26.97
C LYS A 76 2.03 -2.94 -25.89
N THR A 77 0.71 -2.96 -25.80
CA THR A 77 -0.02 -2.33 -24.70
C THR A 77 -0.03 -3.26 -23.48
N LEU A 78 0.22 -2.71 -22.30
CA LEU A 78 0.09 -3.43 -21.03
C LEU A 78 -1.15 -2.96 -20.28
N ILE A 79 -1.81 -3.86 -19.56
CA ILE A 79 -2.95 -3.54 -18.71
C ILE A 79 -2.63 -3.92 -17.28
N PHE A 80 -2.79 -2.97 -16.36
CA PHE A 80 -2.62 -3.17 -14.93
C PHE A 80 -3.98 -3.08 -14.23
N ASP A 81 -4.19 -3.93 -13.24
CA ASP A 81 -5.35 -3.91 -12.35
C ASP A 81 -4.87 -4.04 -10.90
N TYR A 82 -5.61 -3.47 -9.95
CA TYR A 82 -5.34 -3.64 -8.53
C TYR A 82 -5.43 -5.12 -8.11
N ALA A 83 -6.34 -5.90 -8.72
CA ALA A 83 -6.51 -7.31 -8.42
C ALA A 83 -5.26 -8.15 -8.67
N ASP A 84 -4.38 -7.69 -9.57
CA ASP A 84 -3.15 -8.38 -9.95
C ASP A 84 -1.93 -7.91 -9.14
N MET A 85 -2.14 -7.05 -8.14
CA MET A 85 -1.11 -6.53 -7.24
C MET A 85 -1.37 -7.01 -5.82
N THR A 86 -0.48 -7.85 -5.30
CA THR A 86 -0.66 -8.50 -4.00
C THR A 86 0.63 -8.56 -3.22
N ILE A 87 0.50 -8.75 -1.90
CA ILE A 87 1.58 -9.19 -1.04
C ILE A 87 1.27 -10.60 -0.57
N LEU A 88 2.28 -11.47 -0.56
CA LEU A 88 2.26 -12.76 0.11
C LEU A 88 3.28 -12.73 1.25
N ASP A 89 2.87 -13.04 2.48
CA ASP A 89 3.82 -13.18 3.59
C ASP A 89 4.44 -14.59 3.67
N GLU A 90 5.34 -14.82 4.62
CA GLU A 90 5.99 -16.11 4.82
C GLU A 90 5.02 -17.28 5.09
N ASN A 91 3.81 -16.98 5.55
CA ASN A 91 2.77 -17.97 5.83
C ASN A 91 1.77 -18.09 4.67
N ARG A 92 2.08 -17.50 3.51
CA ARG A 92 1.22 -17.46 2.32
C ARG A 92 -0.11 -16.74 2.57
N VAL A 93 -0.20 -15.87 3.56
CA VAL A 93 -1.35 -14.98 3.71
C VAL A 93 -1.25 -13.90 2.63
N GLN A 94 -2.35 -13.72 1.91
CA GLN A 94 -2.45 -12.75 0.83
C GLN A 94 -3.05 -11.43 1.31
N TYR A 95 -2.41 -10.34 0.92
CA TYR A 95 -2.89 -8.98 1.14
C TYR A 95 -3.09 -8.31 -0.22
N ASN A 96 -4.34 -7.99 -0.55
CA ASN A 96 -4.67 -7.34 -1.82
C ASN A 96 -4.33 -5.85 -1.76
N SER A 97 -4.03 -5.27 -2.91
CA SER A 97 -3.89 -3.83 -3.03
C SER A 97 -5.23 -3.12 -2.72
N LEU A 98 -5.12 -1.92 -2.14
CA LEU A 98 -6.22 -1.08 -1.69
C LEU A 98 -6.33 0.14 -2.60
N PRO A 99 -7.54 0.50 -3.08
CA PRO A 99 -7.74 1.78 -3.72
C PRO A 99 -7.56 2.92 -2.69
N PRO A 100 -7.19 4.14 -3.14
CA PRO A 100 -6.98 5.30 -2.27
C PRO A 100 -8.13 5.60 -1.29
N GLU A 101 -9.36 5.34 -1.74
CA GLU A 101 -10.59 5.53 -0.94
C GLU A 101 -10.59 4.68 0.33
N THR A 102 -10.23 3.40 0.18
CA THR A 102 -10.16 2.45 1.29
C THR A 102 -9.05 2.82 2.27
N VAL A 103 -7.95 3.42 1.78
CA VAL A 103 -6.87 3.92 2.64
C VAL A 103 -7.37 5.08 3.51
N LEU A 104 -8.07 6.03 2.90
CA LEU A 104 -8.65 7.16 3.62
C LEU A 104 -9.64 6.70 4.69
N ASP A 105 -10.49 5.73 4.37
CA ASP A 105 -11.45 5.19 5.32
C ASP A 105 -10.78 4.42 6.46
N THR A 106 -9.68 3.71 6.18
CA THR A 106 -8.86 3.05 7.20
C THR A 106 -8.31 4.06 8.21
N ILE A 107 -7.79 5.20 7.74
CA ILE A 107 -7.28 6.27 8.61
C ILE A 107 -8.41 6.86 9.45
N LYS A 108 -9.57 7.15 8.84
CA LYS A 108 -10.72 7.71 9.56
C LYS A 108 -11.26 6.77 10.64
N ALA A 109 -11.27 5.46 10.37
CA ALA A 109 -11.73 4.45 11.33
C ALA A 109 -10.82 4.39 12.56
N ASP A 110 -9.49 4.48 12.36
CA ASP A 110 -8.51 4.52 13.45
C ASP A 110 -8.64 5.80 14.30
N LEU A 111 -8.93 6.94 13.66
CA LEU A 111 -9.17 8.22 14.35
C LEU A 111 -10.50 8.28 15.12
N ARG A 112 -11.42 7.33 14.90
CA ARG A 112 -12.74 7.27 15.57
C ARG A 112 -13.03 5.87 16.13
N PRO A 113 -12.24 5.41 17.12
CA PRO A 113 -12.48 4.12 17.77
C PRO A 113 -13.77 4.21 18.58
N GLY A 114 -14.91 3.79 18.01
CA GLY A 114 -16.22 3.84 18.70
C GLY A 114 -17.45 3.86 17.79
N LEU A 115 -17.30 4.12 16.49
CA LEU A 115 -18.39 3.92 15.52
C LEU A 115 -18.41 2.45 15.09
N PHE A 116 -19.28 1.67 15.73
CA PHE A 116 -19.52 0.27 15.43
C PHE A 116 -19.70 0.01 13.93
N PHE A 117 -18.80 -0.80 13.35
CA PHE A 117 -19.01 -1.45 12.06
C PHE A 117 -20.25 -2.33 12.15
N ARG A 118 -21.37 -1.87 11.60
CA ARG A 118 -22.50 -2.74 11.30
C ARG A 118 -22.30 -3.30 9.89
N PRO A 119 -22.26 -4.62 9.67
CA PRO A 119 -22.28 -5.16 8.33
C PRO A 119 -23.63 -4.82 7.69
N PHE A 120 -23.63 -4.07 6.59
CA PHE A 120 -24.80 -3.82 5.75
C PHE A 120 -24.57 -4.41 4.36
N PHE A 121 -25.61 -5.03 3.82
CA PHE A 121 -25.62 -5.61 2.48
C PHE A 121 -26.11 -4.53 1.51
N SER A 122 -25.24 -4.11 0.58
CA SER A 122 -25.64 -3.20 -0.50
C SER A 122 -25.74 -3.99 -1.80
N PHE A 123 -26.94 -4.00 -2.40
CA PHE A 123 -27.16 -4.48 -3.76
C PHE A 123 -27.11 -3.28 -4.69
N GLY A 124 -26.00 -3.13 -5.44
CA GLY A 124 -25.83 -2.06 -6.41
C GLY A 124 -25.26 -2.59 -7.72
N PHE A 125 -25.96 -2.34 -8.83
CA PHE A 125 -25.38 -2.46 -10.17
C PHE A 125 -24.54 -1.21 -10.43
N GLY A 126 -23.26 -1.26 -10.05
CA GLY A 126 -22.32 -0.15 -10.20
C GLY A 126 -21.08 -0.57 -10.98
N TYR A 127 -20.74 0.22 -12.01
CA TYR A 127 -19.44 0.14 -12.69
C TYR A 127 -18.33 0.48 -11.68
N SER A 128 -17.58 -0.51 -11.20
CA SER A 128 -16.33 -0.25 -10.49
C SER A 128 -15.34 0.37 -11.48
N ARG A 129 -14.98 1.65 -11.29
CA ARG A 129 -13.96 2.33 -12.13
C ARG A 129 -12.55 1.74 -11.99
N PHE A 130 -12.36 0.79 -11.06
CA PHE A 130 -11.05 0.32 -10.62
C PHE A 130 -10.86 -1.21 -10.74
N TYR A 131 -11.87 -1.93 -11.22
CA TYR A 131 -11.81 -3.38 -11.45
C TYR A 131 -12.56 -3.71 -12.75
N ARG A 132 -12.14 -4.73 -13.50
CA ARG A 132 -12.82 -5.19 -14.73
C ARG A 132 -14.36 -5.27 -14.60
N PRO A 133 -15.13 -5.04 -15.68
CA PRO A 133 -16.58 -4.79 -15.62
C PRO A 133 -17.47 -6.02 -15.32
N TYR A 134 -16.87 -7.17 -15.00
CA TYR A 134 -17.58 -8.43 -14.79
C TYR A 134 -17.07 -9.11 -13.52
N GLY A 135 -17.48 -8.60 -12.37
CA GLY A 135 -17.17 -9.21 -11.08
C GLY A 135 -18.14 -8.75 -10.00
N PHE A 136 -18.75 -9.71 -9.29
CA PHE A 136 -19.42 -9.47 -8.03
C PHE A 136 -18.38 -9.04 -6.99
N GLY A 137 -18.32 -7.75 -6.68
CA GLY A 137 -17.42 -7.19 -5.67
C GLY A 137 -18.15 -6.96 -4.34
N PHE A 138 -17.61 -7.48 -3.24
CA PHE A 138 -18.03 -7.14 -1.89
C PHE A 138 -17.51 -5.74 -1.53
N ASN A 139 -18.40 -4.75 -1.44
CA ASN A 139 -18.05 -3.43 -0.92
C ASN A 139 -18.67 -3.27 0.47
N THR A 140 -17.84 -3.35 1.52
CA THR A 140 -18.30 -3.39 2.92
C THR A 140 -18.57 -2.03 3.56
N PHE A 141 -18.48 -0.90 2.85
CA PHE A 141 -18.42 0.40 3.53
C PHE A 141 -19.25 1.47 2.82
N PHE A 142 -20.38 1.85 3.42
CA PHE A 142 -21.15 3.04 3.05
C PHE A 142 -21.81 3.72 4.26
N TYR A 143 -21.94 5.03 4.10
CA TYR A 143 -22.50 6.05 4.98
C TYR A 143 -23.90 5.70 5.51
N ASP A 144 -24.13 5.84 6.82
CA ASP A 144 -25.44 5.67 7.46
C ASP A 144 -26.32 6.92 7.20
N PRO A 145 -27.48 6.79 6.51
CA PRO A 145 -28.39 7.91 6.23
C PRO A 145 -29.26 8.32 7.44
N PHE A 146 -29.15 7.66 8.60
CA PHE A 146 -29.97 7.93 9.79
C PHE A 146 -29.24 8.64 10.94
N TYR A 147 -28.20 9.43 10.64
CA TYR A 147 -27.58 10.30 11.66
C TYR A 147 -28.28 11.67 11.75
N PRO A 148 -28.86 12.07 12.90
CA PRO A 148 -29.42 13.40 13.07
C PRO A 148 -28.32 14.45 13.00
N GLY A 149 -28.49 15.43 12.10
CA GLY A 149 -27.48 16.37 11.60
C GLY A 149 -26.93 17.43 12.56
N TRP A 150 -26.67 17.09 13.82
CA TRP A 150 -26.15 18.02 14.84
C TRP A 150 -24.71 17.77 15.27
N TYR A 151 -23.99 16.86 14.60
CA TYR A 151 -22.56 16.65 14.86
C TYR A 151 -21.76 16.53 13.56
N TYR A 152 -21.84 17.58 12.73
CA TYR A 152 -20.74 17.88 11.82
C TYR A 152 -19.62 18.52 12.65
N PRO A 153 -18.47 17.85 12.89
CA PRO A 153 -17.28 18.60 13.27
C PRO A 153 -17.06 19.67 12.19
N PRO A 154 -16.69 20.92 12.55
CA PRO A 154 -16.53 21.98 11.58
C PRO A 154 -15.64 21.51 10.42
N ALA A 155 -16.05 21.82 9.19
CA ALA A 155 -15.40 21.43 7.94
C ALA A 155 -13.90 21.84 7.83
N TYR A 156 -13.36 22.49 8.86
CA TYR A 156 -11.96 22.85 9.02
C TYR A 156 -11.04 21.69 9.49
N TYR A 157 -11.58 20.55 9.93
CA TYR A 157 -10.79 19.40 10.40
C TYR A 157 -10.75 18.20 9.42
N SER A 158 -10.99 18.41 8.13
CA SER A 158 -10.48 17.44 7.15
C SER A 158 -8.97 17.62 7.07
N ALA A 159 -8.21 16.79 7.80
CA ALA A 159 -6.79 16.65 7.50
C ALA A 159 -6.68 16.38 5.99
N ARG A 160 -6.00 17.27 5.27
CA ARG A 160 -5.88 17.19 3.81
C ARG A 160 -5.01 15.97 3.47
N TYR A 161 -5.68 14.86 3.24
CA TYR A 161 -5.09 13.58 2.80
C TYR A 161 -5.07 13.45 1.27
N ASP A 162 -5.14 14.59 0.56
CA ASP A 162 -5.16 14.68 -0.91
C ASP A 162 -3.95 13.99 -1.55
N ASP A 163 -2.82 13.92 -0.83
CA ASP A 163 -1.61 13.22 -1.28
C ASP A 163 -1.87 11.72 -1.49
N ILE A 164 -2.78 11.10 -0.73
CA ILE A 164 -3.12 9.67 -0.89
C ILE A 164 -3.72 9.43 -2.27
N PHE A 165 -4.43 10.41 -2.82
CA PHE A 165 -5.07 10.33 -4.13
C PHE A 165 -4.13 10.76 -5.24
N THR A 166 -3.52 11.94 -5.07
CA THR A 166 -2.72 12.57 -6.12
C THR A 166 -1.40 11.85 -6.38
N LYS A 167 -0.90 11.07 -5.41
CA LYS A 167 0.31 10.26 -5.56
C LYS A 167 0.00 8.77 -5.79
N ALA A 168 -1.26 8.36 -5.78
CA ALA A 168 -1.63 6.97 -5.99
C ALA A 168 -1.20 6.47 -7.38
N PHE A 169 -0.80 5.21 -7.44
CA PHE A 169 -0.76 4.49 -8.70
C PHE A 169 -2.20 4.22 -9.13
N VAL A 170 -2.55 4.62 -10.36
CA VAL A 170 -3.88 4.42 -10.95
C VAL A 170 -3.77 3.34 -12.02
N PRO A 171 -4.09 2.07 -11.73
CA PRO A 171 -4.00 1.00 -12.71
C PRO A 171 -4.85 1.29 -13.95
N GLY A 172 -4.40 0.79 -15.08
CA GLY A 172 -5.04 0.98 -16.36
C GLY A 172 -4.12 0.60 -17.50
N ILE A 173 -4.34 1.25 -18.64
CA ILE A 173 -3.63 0.98 -19.88
C ILE A 173 -2.30 1.73 -19.89
N LEU A 174 -1.20 1.01 -20.03
CA LEU A 174 0.13 1.57 -20.29
C LEU A 174 0.48 1.36 -21.77
N GLN A 175 0.58 2.47 -22.49
CA GLN A 175 0.90 2.49 -23.91
C GLN A 175 2.34 2.00 -24.19
N PRO A 176 2.63 1.55 -25.42
CA PRO A 176 3.99 1.29 -25.88
C PRO A 176 4.93 2.47 -25.62
N ASN A 177 6.19 2.18 -25.29
CA ASN A 177 7.25 3.18 -25.05
C ASN A 177 6.92 4.25 -23.99
N ALA A 178 6.03 3.92 -23.04
CA ALA A 178 5.58 4.84 -22.00
C ALA A 178 5.97 4.36 -20.59
N LYS A 179 5.76 5.22 -19.60
CA LYS A 179 5.97 4.90 -18.18
C LYS A 179 4.76 5.25 -17.33
N PHE A 180 4.58 4.51 -16.24
CA PHE A 180 3.59 4.74 -15.20
C PHE A 180 4.28 4.78 -13.84
N GLU A 181 3.87 5.67 -12.93
CA GLU A 181 4.37 5.64 -11.56
C GLU A 181 3.32 6.08 -10.53
N GLY A 182 3.51 5.67 -9.27
CA GLY A 182 2.66 6.06 -8.15
C GLY A 182 2.73 5.09 -6.98
N PHE A 183 1.99 5.38 -5.92
CA PHE A 183 1.90 4.52 -4.74
C PHE A 183 0.79 3.48 -4.86
N ILE A 184 1.15 2.22 -4.66
CA ILE A 184 0.20 1.16 -4.35
C ILE A 184 0.14 0.97 -2.84
N TYR A 185 -1.05 0.70 -2.32
CA TYR A 185 -1.30 0.59 -0.89
C TYR A 185 -1.76 -0.82 -0.55
N PHE A 186 -1.29 -1.35 0.57
CA PHE A 186 -1.75 -2.64 1.10
C PHE A 186 -2.20 -2.47 2.54
N LYS A 187 -3.02 -3.42 3.03
CA LYS A 187 -3.31 -3.48 4.46
C LYS A 187 -2.00 -3.53 5.25
N ARG A 188 -1.99 -2.90 6.43
CA ARG A 188 -0.84 -2.95 7.34
C ARG A 188 -0.44 -4.40 7.62
N ILE A 189 0.82 -4.70 7.32
CA ILE A 189 1.42 -6.01 7.57
C ILE A 189 1.62 -6.22 9.09
N PRO A 190 1.21 -7.37 9.66
CA PRO A 190 1.38 -7.66 11.08
C PRO A 190 2.84 -7.63 11.55
N THR A 191 3.05 -7.38 12.84
CA THR A 191 4.40 -7.23 13.43
C THR A 191 5.20 -8.52 13.47
N GLN A 192 4.54 -9.68 13.41
CA GLN A 192 5.20 -10.98 13.39
C GLN A 192 5.77 -11.37 12.02
N VAL A 193 5.26 -10.78 10.93
CA VAL A 193 5.68 -11.08 9.56
C VAL A 193 7.13 -10.65 9.35
N ARG A 194 8.00 -11.57 8.93
CA ARG A 194 9.44 -11.32 8.73
C ARG A 194 9.84 -11.22 7.27
N TYR A 195 9.09 -11.87 6.38
CA TYR A 195 9.37 -11.89 4.96
C TYR A 195 8.09 -11.72 4.17
N LEU A 196 8.15 -10.95 3.11
CA LEU A 196 7.02 -10.80 2.21
C LEU A 196 7.49 -10.72 0.77
N THR A 197 6.61 -11.09 -0.15
CA THR A 197 6.83 -10.96 -1.58
C THR A 197 5.75 -10.05 -2.13
N VAL A 198 6.16 -8.94 -2.74
CA VAL A 198 5.26 -8.09 -3.52
C VAL A 198 5.16 -8.69 -4.91
N GLU A 199 3.95 -9.03 -5.35
CA GLU A 199 3.66 -9.53 -6.69
C GLU A 199 2.98 -8.44 -7.49
N ILE A 200 3.57 -8.09 -8.64
CA ILE A 200 3.00 -7.12 -9.59
C ILE A 200 2.67 -7.88 -10.87
N GLY A 201 1.37 -8.06 -11.10
CA GLY A 201 0.84 -8.62 -12.33
C GLY A 201 0.47 -7.56 -13.36
N TYR A 202 0.57 -7.95 -14.63
CA TYR A 202 0.14 -7.15 -15.77
C TYR A 202 -0.30 -8.07 -16.91
N ASP A 203 -1.34 -7.67 -17.63
CA ASP A 203 -1.81 -8.36 -18.82
C ASP A 203 -1.13 -7.76 -20.07
N VAL A 204 -0.70 -8.64 -20.96
CA VAL A 204 -0.23 -8.28 -22.30
C VAL A 204 -0.90 -9.21 -23.29
N GLU A 205 -1.72 -8.65 -24.19
CA GLU A 205 -2.46 -9.42 -25.21
C GLU A 205 -3.33 -10.57 -24.63
N GLY A 206 -3.86 -10.42 -23.41
CA GLY A 206 -4.67 -11.44 -22.75
C GLY A 206 -3.88 -12.49 -21.96
N GLU A 207 -2.54 -12.38 -21.92
CA GLU A 207 -1.67 -13.20 -21.08
C GLU A 207 -1.30 -12.45 -19.80
N LEU A 208 -1.75 -12.96 -18.64
CA LEU A 208 -1.34 -12.43 -17.34
C LEU A 208 0.10 -12.84 -17.02
N ARG A 209 0.97 -11.85 -16.86
CA ARG A 209 2.35 -12.01 -16.41
C ARG A 209 2.54 -11.43 -15.03
N ARG A 210 3.58 -11.86 -14.33
CA ARG A 210 3.85 -11.44 -12.96
C ARG A 210 5.34 -11.34 -12.66
N LEU A 211 5.71 -10.28 -11.94
CA LEU A 211 7.04 -10.12 -11.36
C LEU A 211 6.91 -10.11 -9.83
N SER A 212 7.77 -10.90 -9.19
CA SER A 212 7.80 -11.06 -7.73
C SER A 212 9.00 -10.34 -7.14
N PHE A 213 8.82 -9.62 -6.04
CA PHE A 213 9.84 -8.82 -5.37
C PHE A 213 9.88 -9.20 -3.88
N PRO A 214 10.84 -10.02 -3.45
CA PRO A 214 10.95 -10.40 -2.04
C PRO A 214 11.55 -9.27 -1.19
N PHE A 215 11.05 -9.12 0.04
CA PHE A 215 11.49 -8.17 1.05
C PHE A 215 11.62 -8.85 2.41
N ALA A 216 12.68 -8.50 3.14
CA ALA A 216 12.80 -8.77 4.57
C ALA A 216 12.18 -7.60 5.36
N VAL A 217 11.59 -7.91 6.51
CA VAL A 217 11.14 -6.92 7.48
C VAL A 217 12.18 -6.81 8.59
N GLU A 218 12.96 -5.74 8.55
CA GLU A 218 14.02 -5.48 9.50
C GLU A 218 13.57 -4.48 10.56
N THR A 219 14.13 -4.61 11.76
CA THR A 219 13.93 -3.65 12.84
C THR A 219 15.14 -2.74 12.89
N SER A 220 15.00 -1.47 12.51
CA SER A 220 16.07 -0.50 12.62
C SER A 220 16.14 0.01 14.06
N SER A 221 17.21 -0.32 14.78
CA SER A 221 17.62 0.40 16.00
C SER A 221 18.32 1.70 15.55
N ARG A 222 17.79 2.85 15.97
CA ARG A 222 18.52 4.12 15.87
C ARG A 222 19.54 4.23 16.99
#